data_AF-A0A6J1PDI2-F1
#
_entry.id   AF-A0A6J1PDI2-F1
#
_cell.length_a   1.000
_cell.length_b   1.000
_cell.length_c   1.000
_cell.angle_alpha   90.00
_cell.angle_beta   90.00
_cell.angle_gamma   90.00
#
_symmetry.space_group_name_H-M   'P 1'
#
loop_
_entity.id
_entity.type
_entity.pdbx_description
1 polymer ?
#
loop_
_entity_poly.entity_id
_entity_poly.type
_entity_poly.pdbx_seq_one_letter_code
_entity_poly.pdbx_strand_id
1 'polypeptide(L)'
;MEISWTNTASALQDFANVLVCGKCGSKPVSPVRLTNCGHFFCHDCIESATKCVKCDVPVQPKEIKPDHLISNLVQNCDLIAEIIQKRDVWDNITDTSNTSLDNTISTVLHTPRKQDYIRKKNINKTNPKGETQLHTACLKGNAEQVKHLLLAGANPNTKDHAGWTPLQEMVSFGYTEICELLLNCGASPDISGYKNRRPLHEAIKCNRIEEAKLLLRHNADRNQYDQHGKKPIDYCKSEEMRELLMDLPNTPSEKVSDLNQMLDTSTRTCDKFVILASNLKHENQKLLGLVAARHKFKILTTYRPTVTHVIVEVNEQNITKLTLDVLFTIIYGSWLLNSEWIQLAADMDEVANVDLELFEVNGAPTYGIPKKARRNAECKNPRLFNNCFFYFILQANMIYSIGDVRFTKDDLVRLVKEGEGTVLTREPDPEDLKDMSQVIPFHAANDLFHPLHKCTHYIIYMPGKGEPRVRYKMPHIKSLPLIWLIECIEKFTLIDPAHLGLS
;
A
#
# COMPACT_ATOMS: atom_id res chain seq x y z
N MET A 1 17.86 2.98 32.90
CA MET A 1 18.66 3.77 31.96
C MET A 1 17.89 5.04 31.71
N GLU A 2 18.39 6.18 32.18
CA GLU A 2 17.83 7.48 31.76
C GLU A 2 18.13 7.64 30.27
N ILE A 3 17.09 7.62 29.45
CA ILE A 3 17.22 7.79 28.01
C ILE A 3 17.55 9.26 27.79
N SER A 4 18.80 9.54 27.40
CA SER A 4 19.26 10.88 27.08
C SER A 4 18.80 11.26 25.67
N TRP A 5 17.86 12.19 25.56
CA TRP A 5 17.32 12.69 24.29
C TRP A 5 18.16 13.83 23.69
N THR A 6 19.44 13.98 24.05
CA THR A 6 20.26 15.14 23.67
C THR A 6 20.31 15.41 22.16
N ASN A 7 20.51 14.38 21.34
CA ASN A 7 20.57 14.54 19.88
C ASN A 7 19.19 14.89 19.28
N THR A 8 18.12 14.32 19.83
CA THR A 8 16.75 14.61 19.40
C THR A 8 16.33 16.02 19.80
N ALA A 9 16.70 16.45 21.01
CA ALA A 9 16.48 17.80 21.51
C ALA A 9 17.21 18.85 20.66
N SER A 10 18.47 18.58 20.26
CA SER A 10 19.23 19.47 19.37
C SER A 10 18.59 19.56 17.99
N ALA A 11 18.24 18.42 17.37
CA ALA A 11 17.62 18.40 16.04
C ALA A 11 16.23 19.07 16.04
N LEU A 12 15.45 18.88 17.11
CA LEU A 12 14.17 19.55 17.30
C LEU A 12 14.34 21.07 17.42
N GLN A 13 15.38 21.53 18.13
CA GLN A 13 15.69 22.95 18.26
C GLN A 13 16.08 23.55 16.90
N ASP A 14 16.95 22.89 16.15
CA ASP A 14 17.38 23.35 14.82
C ASP A 14 16.18 23.45 13.86
N PHE A 15 15.28 22.48 13.91
CA PHE A 15 14.08 22.47 13.10
C PHE A 15 13.08 23.57 13.51
N ALA A 16 12.86 23.76 14.82
CA ALA A 16 12.00 24.83 15.33
C ALA A 16 12.51 26.23 14.94
N ASN A 17 13.83 26.44 14.93
CA ASN A 17 14.46 27.69 14.51
C ASN A 17 14.16 28.04 13.04
N VAL A 18 13.97 27.04 12.17
CA VAL A 18 13.58 27.25 10.76
C VAL A 18 12.08 27.54 10.62
N LEU A 19 11.27 27.05 11.57
CA LEU A 19 9.82 27.17 11.56
C LEU A 19 9.28 28.44 12.23
N VAL A 20 10.14 29.35 12.69
CA VAL A 20 9.69 30.62 13.28
C VAL A 20 9.04 31.55 12.26
N CYS A 21 8.09 32.37 12.72
CA CYS A 21 7.45 33.38 11.88
C CYS A 21 8.50 34.35 11.32
N GLY A 22 8.47 34.57 10.00
CA GLY A 22 9.42 35.45 9.32
C GLY A 22 9.36 36.93 9.70
N LYS A 23 8.42 37.36 10.56
CA LYS A 23 8.28 38.73 11.05
C LYS A 23 8.56 38.85 12.55
N CYS A 24 7.85 38.10 13.40
CA CYS A 24 8.04 38.19 14.86
C CYS A 24 9.16 37.28 15.39
N GLY A 25 9.65 36.33 14.60
CA GLY A 25 10.68 35.38 15.02
C GLY A 25 10.22 34.44 16.13
N SER A 26 8.92 34.36 16.42
CA SER A 26 8.34 33.49 17.44
C SER A 26 7.61 32.31 16.80
N LYS A 27 7.18 31.37 17.64
CA LYS A 27 6.26 30.28 17.27
C LYS A 27 5.09 30.81 16.43
N PRO A 28 4.84 30.26 15.23
CA PRO A 28 3.74 30.69 14.40
C PRO A 28 2.38 30.43 15.06
N VAL A 29 1.54 31.47 15.13
CA VAL A 29 0.14 31.38 15.56
C VAL A 29 -0.74 31.66 14.35
N SER A 30 -1.64 30.73 14.03
CA SER A 30 -2.46 30.77 12.81
C SER A 30 -1.61 31.08 11.57
N PRO A 31 -0.64 30.20 11.21
CA PRO A 31 0.31 30.49 10.14
C PRO A 31 -0.40 30.68 8.81
N VAL A 32 0.07 31.67 8.05
CA VAL A 32 -0.40 32.02 6.71
C VAL A 32 0.79 32.08 5.75
N ARG A 33 0.58 31.62 4.52
CA ARG A 33 1.57 31.65 3.44
C ARG A 33 1.18 32.69 2.40
N LEU A 34 2.20 33.37 1.90
CA LEU A 34 2.11 34.23 0.72
C LEU A 34 2.33 33.37 -0.53
N THR A 35 1.28 33.14 -1.32
CA THR A 35 1.37 32.22 -2.48
C THR A 35 2.36 32.66 -3.55
N ASN A 36 2.62 33.97 -3.67
CA ASN A 36 3.48 34.53 -4.71
C ASN A 36 4.99 34.34 -4.44
N CYS A 37 5.40 34.16 -3.16
CA CYS A 37 6.81 34.02 -2.79
C CYS A 37 7.10 32.85 -1.83
N GLY A 38 6.07 32.12 -1.38
CA GLY A 38 6.20 30.94 -0.54
C GLY A 38 6.56 31.20 0.93
N HIS A 39 6.86 32.45 1.32
CA HIS A 39 7.15 32.80 2.71
C HIS A 39 5.90 32.72 3.59
N PHE A 40 6.07 32.25 4.83
CA PHE A 40 4.99 32.14 5.82
C PHE A 40 5.22 33.06 7.03
N PHE A 41 4.12 33.45 7.67
CA PHE A 41 4.06 34.37 8.81
C PHE A 41 2.86 34.01 9.71
N CYS A 42 2.76 34.57 10.92
CA CYS A 42 1.49 34.55 11.67
C CYS A 42 0.44 35.38 10.94
N HIS A 43 -0.84 35.03 11.06
CA HIS A 43 -1.94 35.82 10.49
C HIS A 43 -1.86 37.30 10.90
N ASP A 44 -1.80 37.56 12.21
CA ASP A 44 -1.74 38.92 12.79
C ASP A 44 -0.45 39.67 12.40
N CYS A 45 0.61 38.94 12.02
CA CYS A 45 1.86 39.57 11.58
C CYS A 45 1.74 40.22 10.20
N ILE A 46 0.84 39.76 9.34
CA ILE A 46 0.75 40.23 7.94
C ILE A 46 -0.65 40.63 7.49
N GLU A 47 -1.63 40.71 8.39
CA GLU A 47 -3.03 41.06 8.09
C GLU A 47 -3.17 42.35 7.24
N SER A 48 -2.28 43.32 7.43
CA SER A 48 -2.25 44.61 6.71
C SER A 48 -1.02 44.80 5.79
N ALA A 49 -0.24 43.74 5.54
CA ALA A 49 0.98 43.85 4.74
C ALA A 49 0.68 43.95 3.24
N THR A 50 1.19 44.99 2.58
CA THR A 50 1.09 45.19 1.11
C THR A 50 2.25 44.56 0.35
N LYS A 51 3.29 44.13 1.07
CA LYS A 51 4.50 43.48 0.53
C LYS A 51 5.08 42.48 1.52
N CYS A 52 5.78 41.47 1.00
CA CYS A 52 6.42 40.45 1.82
C CYS A 52 7.59 41.05 2.63
N VAL A 53 7.59 40.83 3.94
CA VAL A 53 8.63 41.36 4.85
C VAL A 53 10.02 40.75 4.58
N LYS A 54 10.10 39.55 3.98
CA LYS A 54 11.37 38.86 3.70
C LYS A 54 11.99 39.19 2.34
N CYS A 55 11.18 39.35 1.30
CA CYS A 55 11.67 39.45 -0.09
C CYS A 55 11.09 40.64 -0.87
N ASP A 56 10.31 41.50 -0.21
CA ASP A 56 9.71 42.72 -0.74
C ASP A 56 8.73 42.55 -1.92
N VAL A 57 8.39 41.31 -2.27
CA VAL A 57 7.40 40.99 -3.31
C VAL A 57 6.02 41.54 -2.91
N PRO A 58 5.31 42.30 -3.78
CA PRO A 58 3.96 42.78 -3.52
C PRO A 58 2.97 41.64 -3.24
N VAL A 59 2.06 41.86 -2.29
CA VAL A 59 1.08 40.87 -1.83
C VAL A 59 -0.34 41.44 -1.92
N GLN A 60 -1.25 40.68 -2.54
CA GLN A 60 -2.68 40.98 -2.50
C GLN A 60 -3.40 40.18 -1.40
N PRO A 61 -4.51 40.67 -0.82
CA PRO A 61 -5.24 39.95 0.24
C PRO A 61 -5.66 38.52 -0.14
N LYS A 62 -5.98 38.27 -1.41
CA LYS A 62 -6.35 36.95 -1.94
C LYS A 62 -5.18 35.94 -1.97
N GLU A 63 -3.95 36.42 -1.89
CA GLU A 63 -2.69 35.65 -1.96
C GLU A 63 -2.19 35.26 -0.55
N ILE A 64 -2.87 35.74 0.49
CA ILE A 64 -2.65 35.33 1.88
C ILE A 64 -3.57 34.15 2.15
N LYS A 65 -3.00 32.95 2.32
CA LYS A 65 -3.75 31.72 2.58
C LYS A 65 -3.31 31.10 3.90
N PRO A 66 -4.23 30.52 4.71
CA PRO A 66 -3.85 29.69 5.84
C PRO A 66 -2.88 28.57 5.40
N ASP A 67 -1.83 28.34 6.19
CA ASP A 67 -0.81 27.33 5.93
C ASP A 67 -0.95 26.17 6.92
N HIS A 68 -1.84 25.24 6.57
CA HIS A 68 -2.10 24.06 7.39
C HIS A 68 -0.88 23.14 7.53
N LEU A 69 0.04 23.15 6.56
CA LEU A 69 1.29 22.39 6.67
C LEU A 69 2.17 22.92 7.79
N ILE A 70 2.39 24.24 7.84
CA ILE A 70 3.14 24.86 8.93
C ILE A 70 2.42 24.66 10.26
N SER A 71 1.08 24.73 10.28
CA SER A 71 0.29 24.43 11.48
C SER A 71 0.53 23.01 12.00
N ASN A 72 0.52 22.01 11.12
CA ASN A 72 0.77 20.62 11.47
C ASN A 72 2.21 20.38 11.91
N LEU A 73 3.19 21.02 11.24
CA LEU A 73 4.60 20.92 11.61
C LEU A 73 4.87 21.50 13.00
N VAL A 74 4.28 22.66 13.31
CA VAL A 74 4.36 23.26 14.65
C VAL A 74 3.74 22.34 15.71
N GLN A 75 2.57 21.76 15.42
CA GLN A 75 1.91 20.81 16.33
C GLN A 75 2.73 19.53 16.55
N ASN A 76 3.35 19.00 15.50
CA ASN A 76 4.24 17.84 15.62
C ASN A 76 5.49 18.17 16.45
N CYS A 77 6.08 19.37 16.27
CA CYS A 77 7.18 19.82 17.12
C CYS A 77 6.77 19.88 18.60
N ASP A 78 5.56 20.39 18.91
CA ASP A 78 5.04 20.44 20.28
C ASP A 78 4.87 19.04 20.89
N LEU A 79 4.34 18.08 20.11
CA LEU A 79 4.17 16.69 20.55
C LEU A 79 5.53 16.02 20.84
N ILE A 80 6.53 16.23 19.97
CA ILE A 80 7.88 15.69 20.19
C ILE A 80 8.50 16.34 21.43
N ALA A 81 8.36 17.67 21.57
CA ALA A 81 8.83 18.43 22.72
C ALA A 81 8.25 17.91 24.05
N GLU A 82 6.95 17.56 24.06
CA GLU A 82 6.26 16.96 25.20
C GLU A 82 6.83 15.57 25.55
N ILE A 83 7.03 14.71 24.53
CA ILE A 83 7.58 13.35 24.70
C ILE A 83 8.99 13.40 25.31
N ILE A 84 9.83 14.33 24.86
CA ILE A 84 11.22 14.47 25.35
C ILE A 84 11.36 15.42 26.55
N GLN A 85 10.25 15.96 27.05
CA GLN A 85 10.17 16.91 28.17
C GLN A 85 10.98 18.22 27.97
N LYS A 86 11.13 18.69 26.73
CA LYS A 86 11.79 19.96 26.40
C LYS A 86 10.75 21.09 26.28
N ARG A 87 10.75 22.05 27.22
CA ARG A 87 9.72 23.11 27.30
C ARG A 87 10.10 24.43 26.62
N ASP A 88 11.37 24.59 26.24
CA ASP A 88 12.01 25.81 25.74
C ASP A 88 12.22 25.83 24.22
N VAL A 89 11.60 24.90 23.47
CA VAL A 89 11.82 24.75 22.02
C VAL A 89 11.58 26.03 21.21
N TRP A 90 10.65 26.88 21.68
CA TRP A 90 10.27 28.12 21.01
C TRP A 90 10.78 29.38 21.72
N ASP A 91 11.58 29.24 22.77
CA ASP A 91 12.13 30.38 23.51
C ASP A 91 13.36 30.90 22.78
N ASN A 92 13.28 32.15 22.31
CA ASN A 92 14.36 32.79 21.57
C ASN A 92 15.55 33.11 22.50
N ILE A 93 16.56 32.25 22.55
CA ILE A 93 17.88 32.63 23.07
C ILE A 93 18.57 33.46 21.98
N THR A 94 18.49 34.77 22.11
CA THR A 94 19.32 35.71 21.36
C THR A 94 20.76 35.62 21.87
N ASP A 95 21.56 34.69 21.36
CA ASP A 95 23.01 34.81 21.46
C ASP A 95 23.56 35.53 20.23
N THR A 96 23.76 36.82 20.44
CA THR A 96 24.51 37.69 19.54
C THR A 96 25.99 37.35 19.68
N SER A 97 26.56 36.60 18.73
CA SER A 97 28.00 36.63 18.51
C SER A 97 28.33 36.52 17.01
N ASN A 98 28.97 37.57 16.52
CA ASN A 98 29.41 37.74 15.14
C ASN A 98 30.40 36.63 14.73
N THR A 99 30.24 36.10 13.51
CA THR A 99 31.42 35.74 12.70
C THR A 99 31.12 35.94 11.22
N SER A 100 31.81 36.91 10.65
CA SER A 100 31.92 37.17 9.21
C SER A 100 32.65 36.03 8.49
N LEU A 101 32.26 35.77 7.24
CA LEU A 101 33.05 35.33 6.06
C LEU A 101 32.01 34.72 5.08
N ASP A 102 31.97 34.94 3.77
CA ASP A 102 32.77 35.75 2.87
C ASP A 102 31.93 35.92 1.58
N ASN A 103 31.96 37.12 1.01
CA ASN A 103 31.36 37.39 -0.29
C ASN A 103 32.37 36.99 -1.37
N THR A 104 32.11 35.93 -2.13
CA THR A 104 32.74 35.75 -3.44
C THR A 104 31.76 35.11 -4.41
N ILE A 105 31.06 35.96 -5.16
CA ILE A 105 30.51 35.60 -6.47
C ILE A 105 31.70 35.43 -7.41
N SER A 106 31.84 34.24 -8.01
CA SER A 106 32.55 34.08 -9.27
C SER A 106 31.92 32.92 -10.06
N THR A 107 31.01 33.33 -10.95
CA THR A 107 30.96 32.87 -12.35
C THR A 107 31.25 31.40 -12.65
N VAL A 108 30.20 30.57 -12.74
CA VAL A 108 29.96 29.70 -13.91
C VAL A 108 28.46 29.60 -14.15
N LEU A 109 27.91 30.53 -14.92
CA LEU A 109 26.63 30.35 -15.61
C LEU A 109 26.87 29.39 -16.77
N HIS A 110 26.70 28.08 -16.55
CA HIS A 110 26.33 27.20 -17.65
C HIS A 110 24.81 27.24 -17.80
N THR A 111 24.37 27.95 -18.84
CA THR A 111 23.03 27.85 -19.39
C THR A 111 22.72 26.38 -19.72
N PRO A 112 21.62 25.78 -19.21
CA PRO A 112 21.14 24.54 -19.78
C PRO A 112 20.59 24.86 -21.17
N ARG A 113 21.39 24.54 -22.19
CA ARG A 113 20.91 24.39 -23.55
C ARG A 113 19.67 23.50 -23.52
N LYS A 114 18.62 23.94 -24.23
CA LYS A 114 17.41 23.19 -24.58
C LYS A 114 17.69 21.68 -24.61
N GLN A 115 17.28 20.97 -23.56
CA GLN A 115 17.25 19.52 -23.61
C GLN A 115 16.08 19.15 -24.52
N ASP A 116 16.44 18.67 -25.70
CA ASP A 116 15.54 17.99 -26.61
C ASP A 116 14.70 16.98 -25.83
N TYR A 117 13.40 16.95 -26.13
CA TYR A 117 12.46 15.96 -25.63
C TYR A 117 12.93 14.54 -26.01
N ILE A 118 13.81 13.95 -25.20
CA ILE A 118 14.13 12.53 -25.26
C ILE A 118 12.87 11.80 -24.81
N ARG A 119 12.23 11.11 -25.75
CA ARG A 119 11.08 10.23 -25.54
C ARG A 119 11.38 9.33 -24.33
N LYS A 120 10.70 9.57 -23.19
CA LYS A 120 10.84 8.82 -21.94
C LYS A 120 10.68 7.32 -22.24
N LYS A 121 11.79 6.59 -22.36
CA LYS A 121 11.79 5.16 -22.68
C LYS A 121 11.22 4.45 -21.46
N ASN A 122 10.17 3.63 -21.64
CA ASN A 122 9.61 2.86 -20.53
C ASN A 122 10.68 1.89 -20.00
N ILE A 123 11.28 2.24 -18.86
CA ILE A 123 12.37 1.50 -18.23
C ILE A 123 11.94 0.11 -17.75
N ASN A 124 10.64 -0.06 -17.49
CA ASN A 124 10.00 -1.30 -17.07
C ASN A 124 9.47 -2.13 -18.25
N LYS A 125 9.90 -1.83 -19.49
CA LYS A 125 9.53 -2.64 -20.66
C LYS A 125 10.09 -4.05 -20.51
N THR A 126 9.22 -5.04 -20.70
CA THR A 126 9.55 -6.47 -20.62
C THR A 126 9.94 -7.05 -21.98
N ASN A 127 10.76 -8.10 -21.96
CA ASN A 127 11.08 -8.94 -23.12
C ASN A 127 10.05 -10.10 -23.25
N PRO A 128 10.16 -11.02 -24.24
CA PRO A 128 9.22 -12.14 -24.41
C PRO A 128 9.12 -13.11 -23.23
N LYS A 129 10.10 -13.12 -22.32
CA LYS A 129 10.08 -13.90 -21.08
C LYS A 129 9.47 -13.14 -19.90
N GLY A 130 9.01 -11.91 -20.12
CA GLY A 130 8.52 -11.04 -19.04
C GLY A 130 9.62 -10.32 -18.27
N GLU A 131 10.90 -10.54 -18.60
CA GLU A 131 12.03 -9.95 -17.90
C GLU A 131 12.17 -8.46 -18.27
N THR A 132 12.33 -7.60 -17.27
CA THR A 132 12.69 -6.19 -17.47
C THR A 132 14.20 -6.02 -17.69
N GLN A 133 14.63 -4.81 -18.06
CA GLN A 133 16.06 -4.51 -18.12
C GLN A 133 16.78 -4.76 -16.79
N LEU A 134 16.06 -4.56 -15.67
CA LEU A 134 16.55 -4.83 -14.33
C LEU A 134 16.80 -6.32 -14.11
N HIS A 135 15.88 -7.21 -14.51
CA HIS A 135 16.08 -8.66 -14.46
C HIS A 135 17.34 -9.05 -15.23
N THR A 136 17.47 -8.58 -16.48
CA THR A 136 18.65 -8.92 -17.31
C THR A 136 19.97 -8.39 -16.71
N ALA A 137 19.97 -7.23 -16.06
CA ALA A 137 21.14 -6.69 -15.38
C ALA A 137 21.52 -7.52 -14.14
N CYS A 138 20.53 -7.92 -13.36
CA CYS A 138 20.67 -8.80 -12.19
C CYS A 138 21.25 -10.16 -12.60
N LEU A 139 20.66 -10.83 -13.60
CA LEU A 139 21.14 -12.12 -14.12
C LEU A 139 22.57 -12.09 -14.67
N LYS A 140 23.06 -10.92 -15.10
CA LYS A 140 24.44 -10.71 -15.55
C LYS A 140 25.41 -10.40 -14.42
N GLY A 141 24.94 -10.25 -13.18
CA GLY A 141 25.76 -9.87 -12.03
C GLY A 141 26.33 -8.45 -12.11
N ASN A 142 25.74 -7.57 -12.92
CA ASN A 142 26.29 -6.22 -13.13
C ASN A 142 25.67 -5.22 -12.14
N ALA A 143 26.25 -5.13 -10.94
CA ALA A 143 25.76 -4.28 -9.85
C ALA A 143 25.65 -2.79 -10.24
N GLU A 144 26.61 -2.26 -11.01
CA GLU A 144 26.58 -0.87 -11.50
C GLU A 144 25.39 -0.59 -12.42
N GLN A 145 25.11 -1.52 -13.34
CA GLN A 145 23.95 -1.42 -14.22
C GLN A 145 22.64 -1.52 -13.44
N VAL A 146 22.58 -2.39 -12.42
CA VAL A 146 21.43 -2.53 -11.53
C VAL A 146 21.19 -1.21 -10.78
N LYS A 147 22.22 -0.64 -10.15
CA LYS A 147 22.17 0.65 -9.46
C LYS A 147 21.66 1.76 -10.36
N HIS A 148 22.22 1.89 -11.56
CA HIS A 148 21.79 2.89 -12.52
C HIS A 148 20.32 2.73 -12.91
N LEU A 149 19.85 1.50 -13.15
CA LEU A 149 18.46 1.25 -13.52
C LEU A 149 17.49 1.61 -12.39
N LEU A 150 17.84 1.28 -11.14
CA LEU A 150 17.01 1.62 -9.98
C LEU A 150 16.94 3.13 -9.75
N LEU A 151 18.07 3.83 -9.83
CA LEU A 151 18.11 5.30 -9.76
C LEU A 151 17.31 5.97 -10.90
N ALA A 152 17.19 5.31 -12.04
CA ALA A 152 16.39 5.77 -13.17
C ALA A 152 14.89 5.40 -13.06
N GLY A 153 14.45 4.82 -11.93
CA GLY A 153 13.05 4.49 -11.64
C GLY A 153 12.60 3.11 -12.13
N ALA A 154 13.53 2.16 -12.34
CA ALA A 154 13.17 0.78 -12.59
C ALA A 154 12.46 0.19 -11.36
N ASN A 155 11.36 -0.52 -11.56
CA ASN A 155 10.59 -1.14 -10.49
C ASN A 155 11.21 -2.50 -10.11
N PRO A 156 11.79 -2.65 -8.90
CA PRO A 156 12.42 -3.89 -8.45
C PRO A 156 11.44 -5.02 -8.12
N ASN A 157 10.14 -4.71 -8.09
CA ASN A 157 9.06 -5.62 -7.70
C ASN A 157 8.32 -6.22 -8.91
N THR A 158 8.88 -6.06 -10.12
CA THR A 158 8.34 -6.64 -11.34
C THR A 158 8.52 -8.17 -11.35
N LYS A 159 7.53 -8.90 -11.88
CA LYS A 159 7.60 -10.35 -12.06
C LYS A 159 7.83 -10.69 -13.54
N ASP A 160 8.71 -11.64 -13.80
CA ASP A 160 8.83 -12.28 -15.11
C ASP A 160 7.65 -13.24 -15.38
N HIS A 161 7.63 -13.91 -16.54
CA HIS A 161 6.58 -14.89 -16.86
C HIS A 161 6.68 -16.19 -16.05
N ALA A 162 7.82 -16.49 -15.43
CA ALA A 162 7.96 -17.58 -14.47
C ALA A 162 7.45 -17.18 -13.06
N GLY A 163 7.11 -15.90 -12.86
CA GLY A 163 6.62 -15.33 -11.62
C GLY A 163 7.74 -14.86 -10.67
N TRP A 164 8.99 -14.83 -11.10
CA TRP A 164 10.15 -14.42 -10.30
C TRP A 164 10.34 -12.91 -10.30
N THR A 165 10.73 -12.36 -9.15
CA THR A 165 11.24 -10.98 -9.06
C THR A 165 12.77 -10.96 -9.20
N PRO A 166 13.37 -9.81 -9.57
CA PRO A 166 14.82 -9.64 -9.56
C PRO A 166 15.45 -10.07 -8.22
N LEU A 167 14.83 -9.71 -7.10
CA LEU A 167 15.33 -10.10 -5.77
C LEU A 167 15.33 -11.62 -5.58
N GLN A 168 14.28 -12.32 -6.00
CA GLN A 168 14.22 -13.78 -5.87
C GLN A 168 15.28 -14.48 -6.72
N GLU A 169 15.51 -14.00 -7.95
CA GLU A 169 16.59 -14.52 -8.80
C GLU A 169 17.93 -14.39 -8.08
N MET A 170 18.25 -13.20 -7.56
CA MET A 170 19.53 -12.94 -6.91
C MET A 170 19.71 -13.75 -5.63
N VAL A 171 18.64 -13.93 -4.84
CA VAL A 171 18.65 -14.79 -3.66
C VAL A 171 18.93 -16.26 -4.05
N SER A 172 18.35 -16.75 -5.15
CA SER A 172 18.60 -18.13 -5.62
C SER A 172 20.07 -18.34 -6.01
N PHE A 173 20.65 -17.36 -6.71
CA PHE A 173 22.05 -17.39 -7.14
C PHE A 173 23.05 -17.08 -6.02
N GLY A 174 22.63 -16.40 -4.95
CA GLY A 174 23.48 -15.99 -3.82
C GLY A 174 24.30 -14.72 -4.11
N TYR A 175 23.73 -13.76 -4.84
CA TYR A 175 24.37 -12.47 -5.12
C TYR A 175 24.00 -11.43 -4.05
N THR A 176 24.59 -11.58 -2.86
CA THR A 176 24.25 -10.80 -1.65
C THR A 176 24.32 -9.28 -1.88
N GLU A 177 25.34 -8.79 -2.57
CA GLU A 177 25.52 -7.35 -2.88
C GLU A 177 24.35 -6.79 -3.70
N ILE A 178 23.90 -7.54 -4.72
CA ILE A 178 22.77 -7.12 -5.55
C ILE A 178 21.45 -7.24 -4.78
N CYS A 179 21.30 -8.26 -3.92
CA CYS A 179 20.15 -8.38 -3.03
C CYS A 179 20.02 -7.16 -2.11
N GLU A 180 21.12 -6.74 -1.47
CA GLU A 180 21.14 -5.58 -0.58
C GLU A 180 20.80 -4.30 -1.34
N LEU A 181 21.37 -4.13 -2.53
CA LEU A 181 21.08 -2.98 -3.38
C LEU A 181 19.60 -2.93 -3.80
N LEU A 182 19.03 -4.08 -4.20
CA LEU A 182 17.60 -4.18 -4.53
C LEU A 182 16.71 -3.83 -3.34
N LEU A 183 16.99 -4.38 -2.15
CA LEU A 183 16.23 -4.11 -0.93
C LEU A 183 16.30 -2.63 -0.52
N ASN A 184 17.50 -2.03 -0.58
CA ASN A 184 17.71 -0.62 -0.30
C ASN A 184 17.01 0.31 -1.32
N CYS A 185 16.74 -0.16 -2.53
CA CYS A 185 15.99 0.57 -3.56
C CYS A 185 14.51 0.14 -3.64
N GLY A 186 13.93 -0.37 -2.55
CA GLY A 186 12.49 -0.62 -2.45
C GLY A 186 12.01 -1.97 -2.99
N ALA A 187 12.90 -2.95 -3.18
CA ALA A 187 12.47 -4.34 -3.38
C ALA A 187 11.77 -4.85 -2.12
N SER A 188 10.56 -5.37 -2.27
CA SER A 188 9.85 -5.99 -1.15
C SER A 188 10.41 -7.40 -0.91
N PRO A 189 10.81 -7.74 0.32
CA PRO A 189 11.27 -9.09 0.66
C PRO A 189 10.14 -10.13 0.70
N ASP A 190 8.90 -9.68 0.49
CA ASP A 190 7.67 -10.43 0.72
C ASP A 190 6.82 -10.58 -0.55
N ILE A 191 7.40 -10.38 -1.73
CA ILE A 191 6.69 -10.71 -2.96
C ILE A 191 6.73 -12.21 -3.17
N SER A 192 5.56 -12.82 -3.33
CA SER A 192 5.47 -14.24 -3.68
C SER A 192 5.90 -14.46 -5.12
N GLY A 193 6.64 -15.53 -5.38
CA GLY A 193 7.19 -15.87 -6.70
C GLY A 193 6.52 -17.10 -7.29
N TYR A 194 7.30 -17.87 -8.06
CA TYR A 194 6.89 -19.20 -8.51
C TYR A 194 6.46 -20.07 -7.32
N LYS A 195 5.33 -20.77 -7.46
CA LYS A 195 4.75 -21.62 -6.40
C LYS A 195 4.40 -20.86 -5.12
N ASN A 196 4.15 -19.56 -5.23
CA ASN A 196 3.84 -18.68 -4.09
C ASN A 196 4.96 -18.61 -3.04
N ARG A 197 6.20 -18.96 -3.42
CA ARG A 197 7.36 -18.90 -2.53
C ARG A 197 7.95 -17.51 -2.51
N ARG A 198 8.32 -17.03 -1.34
CA ARG A 198 8.94 -15.70 -1.15
C ARG A 198 10.47 -15.81 -1.25
N PRO A 199 11.18 -14.68 -1.38
CA PRO A 199 12.65 -14.66 -1.27
C PRO A 199 13.18 -15.50 -0.11
N LEU A 200 12.55 -15.42 1.08
CA LEU A 200 12.99 -16.18 2.25
C LEU A 200 12.87 -17.70 2.05
N HIS A 201 11.78 -18.20 1.45
CA HIS A 201 11.64 -19.63 1.10
C HIS A 201 12.78 -20.11 0.19
N GLU A 202 13.15 -19.33 -0.82
CA GLU A 202 14.21 -19.72 -1.75
C GLU A 202 15.61 -19.61 -1.11
N ALA A 203 15.85 -18.61 -0.27
CA ALA A 203 17.09 -18.52 0.51
C ALA A 203 17.30 -19.79 1.35
N ILE A 204 16.27 -20.21 2.09
CA ILE A 204 16.35 -21.38 2.97
C ILE A 204 16.48 -22.68 2.18
N LYS A 205 15.67 -22.84 1.12
CA LYS A 205 15.72 -24.03 0.26
C LYS A 205 17.08 -24.19 -0.43
N CYS A 206 17.76 -23.09 -0.76
CA CYS A 206 19.11 -23.08 -1.31
C CYS A 206 20.22 -23.04 -0.23
N ASN A 207 19.87 -23.05 1.07
CA ASN A 207 20.77 -22.94 2.22
C ASN A 207 21.68 -21.69 2.17
N ARG A 208 21.10 -20.55 1.78
CA ARG A 208 21.73 -19.23 1.60
C ARG A 208 21.60 -18.40 2.88
N ILE A 209 22.52 -18.61 3.82
CA ILE A 209 22.43 -18.07 5.18
C ILE A 209 22.54 -16.54 5.21
N GLU A 210 23.46 -15.97 4.44
CA GLU A 210 23.65 -14.51 4.40
C GLU A 210 22.46 -13.79 3.77
N GLU A 211 21.89 -14.34 2.70
CA GLU A 211 20.66 -13.82 2.08
C GLU A 211 19.46 -13.95 3.04
N ALA A 212 19.34 -15.06 3.78
CA ALA A 212 18.28 -15.22 4.78
C ALA A 212 18.40 -14.18 5.90
N LYS A 213 19.62 -13.94 6.42
CA LYS A 213 19.90 -12.87 7.40
C LYS A 213 19.52 -11.50 6.83
N LEU A 214 19.93 -11.21 5.60
CA LEU A 214 19.63 -9.94 4.93
C LEU A 214 18.12 -9.72 4.78
N LEU A 215 17.39 -10.72 4.29
CA LEU A 215 15.94 -10.65 4.15
C LEU A 215 15.23 -10.43 5.50
N LEU A 216 15.66 -11.13 6.55
CA LEU A 216 15.10 -10.96 7.90
C LEU A 216 15.38 -9.56 8.48
N ARG A 217 16.56 -8.98 8.20
CA ARG A 217 16.86 -7.57 8.56
C ARG A 217 15.93 -6.58 7.88
N HIS A 218 15.50 -6.88 6.65
CA HIS A 218 14.49 -6.10 5.92
C HIS A 218 13.04 -6.52 6.24
N ASN A 219 12.79 -7.17 7.38
CA ASN A 219 11.45 -7.55 7.86
C ASN A 219 10.71 -8.59 7.00
N ALA A 220 11.42 -9.49 6.30
CA ALA A 220 10.77 -10.63 5.63
C ALA A 220 9.94 -11.47 6.60
N ASP A 221 8.68 -11.75 6.25
CA ASP A 221 7.81 -12.57 7.09
C ASP A 221 8.19 -14.06 7.03
N ARG A 222 8.67 -14.58 8.17
CA ARG A 222 9.08 -15.98 8.36
C ARG A 222 7.93 -16.98 8.47
N ASN A 223 6.67 -16.51 8.55
CA ASN A 223 5.50 -17.35 8.80
C ASN A 223 4.59 -17.54 7.59
N GLN A 224 5.04 -17.08 6.41
CA GLN A 224 4.24 -17.16 5.20
C GLN A 224 4.24 -18.55 4.58
N TYR A 225 3.10 -18.99 4.07
CA TYR A 225 2.96 -20.30 3.47
C TYR A 225 3.11 -20.21 1.94
N ASP A 226 3.79 -21.19 1.36
CA ASP A 226 3.81 -21.36 -0.09
C ASP A 226 2.55 -22.09 -0.60
N GLN A 227 2.46 -22.36 -1.90
CA GLN A 227 1.30 -23.04 -2.49
C GLN A 227 1.06 -24.46 -1.94
N HIS A 228 2.04 -25.06 -1.27
CA HIS A 228 1.96 -26.40 -0.69
C HIS A 228 1.67 -26.36 0.81
N GLY A 229 1.36 -25.18 1.37
CA GLY A 229 1.16 -25.03 2.80
C GLY A 229 2.45 -25.20 3.60
N LYS A 230 3.61 -24.90 3.02
CA LYS A 230 4.91 -24.97 3.71
C LYS A 230 5.44 -23.59 4.06
N LYS A 231 5.88 -23.43 5.31
CA LYS A 231 6.61 -22.26 5.80
C LYS A 231 8.08 -22.32 5.36
N PRO A 232 8.80 -21.20 5.41
CA PRO A 232 10.23 -21.18 5.12
C PRO A 232 11.03 -22.18 5.98
N ILE A 233 10.69 -22.31 7.28
CA ILE A 233 11.35 -23.24 8.21
C ILE A 233 11.22 -24.71 7.80
N ASP A 234 10.15 -25.08 7.08
CA ASP A 234 9.92 -26.47 6.62
C ASP A 234 10.90 -26.88 5.50
N TYR A 235 11.66 -25.93 4.95
CA TYR A 235 12.67 -26.16 3.93
C TYR A 235 14.10 -26.16 4.48
N CYS A 236 14.30 -25.98 5.78
CA CYS A 236 15.63 -25.95 6.40
C CYS A 236 16.41 -27.25 6.15
N LYS A 237 17.64 -27.10 5.68
CA LYS A 237 18.59 -28.21 5.45
C LYS A 237 19.69 -28.28 6.50
N SER A 238 20.01 -27.17 7.15
CA SER A 238 21.05 -27.06 8.16
C SER A 238 20.46 -26.60 9.49
N GLU A 239 21.13 -26.99 10.58
CA GLU A 239 20.77 -26.56 11.93
C GLU A 239 20.98 -25.05 12.10
N GLU A 240 22.06 -24.49 11.55
CA GLU A 240 22.34 -23.05 11.56
C GLU A 240 21.19 -22.23 10.93
N MET A 241 20.65 -22.68 9.79
CA MET A 241 19.50 -22.02 9.15
C MET A 241 18.22 -22.17 10.00
N ARG A 242 18.05 -23.29 10.68
CA ARG A 242 16.90 -23.52 11.56
C ARG A 242 16.97 -22.63 12.79
N GLU A 243 18.15 -22.53 13.42
CA GLU A 243 18.44 -21.60 14.51
C GLU A 243 18.16 -20.17 14.07
N LEU A 244 18.63 -19.71 12.90
CA LEU A 244 18.35 -18.36 12.38
C LEU A 244 16.85 -18.00 12.35
N LEU A 245 15.98 -18.98 12.09
CA LEU A 245 14.52 -18.77 12.05
C LEU A 245 13.84 -18.94 13.41
N MET A 246 14.46 -19.66 14.34
CA MET A 246 13.97 -19.90 15.70
C MET A 246 14.46 -18.84 16.72
N ASP A 247 15.68 -18.32 16.57
CA ASP A 247 16.42 -17.50 17.56
C ASP A 247 16.14 -15.99 17.53
N LEU A 248 14.90 -15.60 17.23
CA LEU A 248 14.46 -14.25 17.59
C LEU A 248 13.22 -14.37 18.48
N PRO A 249 13.35 -14.09 19.80
CA PRO A 249 12.19 -13.80 20.61
C PRO A 249 11.35 -12.73 19.89
N ASN A 250 10.05 -12.72 20.14
CA ASN A 250 9.24 -11.51 20.00
C ASN A 250 9.80 -10.45 20.96
N THR A 251 10.99 -9.90 20.68
CA THR A 251 11.31 -8.57 21.15
C THR A 251 10.31 -7.67 20.44
N PRO A 252 9.53 -6.85 21.15
CA PRO A 252 8.93 -5.70 20.51
C PRO A 252 10.13 -4.91 20.00
N SER A 253 10.45 -5.09 18.71
CA SER A 253 11.48 -4.30 18.05
C SER A 253 11.17 -2.88 18.44
N GLU A 254 12.11 -2.26 19.14
CA GLU A 254 12.14 -0.83 19.26
C GLU A 254 11.82 -0.32 17.87
N LYS A 255 10.75 0.47 17.79
CA LYS A 255 10.43 1.25 16.61
C LYS A 255 11.53 2.30 16.48
N VAL A 256 12.75 1.88 16.17
CA VAL A 256 13.67 2.73 15.45
C VAL A 256 13.12 2.70 14.04
N SER A 257 12.10 3.54 13.83
CA SER A 257 11.72 4.00 12.52
C SER A 257 12.98 4.59 11.92
N ASP A 258 13.68 3.80 11.10
CA ASP A 258 14.58 4.36 10.12
C ASP A 258 13.70 5.28 9.25
N LEU A 259 13.76 6.57 9.55
CA LEU A 259 12.97 7.62 8.90
C LEU A 259 13.18 7.62 7.38
N ASN A 260 14.26 7.01 6.90
CA ASN A 260 14.53 6.81 5.48
C ASN A 260 13.58 5.81 4.82
N GLN A 261 13.06 4.81 5.55
CA GLN A 261 12.15 3.81 4.99
C GLN A 261 10.72 4.33 4.81
N MET A 262 10.32 5.32 5.63
CA MET A 262 9.05 6.05 5.44
C MET A 262 9.11 7.05 4.29
N LEU A 263 10.30 7.57 3.94
CA LEU A 263 10.47 8.46 2.79
C LEU A 263 10.39 7.71 1.45
N ASP A 264 10.87 6.46 1.39
CA ASP A 264 10.95 5.71 0.13
C ASP A 264 9.71 4.86 -0.20
N THR A 265 8.86 4.54 0.78
CA THR A 265 7.62 3.77 0.50
C THR A 265 6.61 4.56 -0.33
N SER A 266 6.72 5.90 -0.32
CA SER A 266 5.90 6.84 -1.09
C SER A 266 6.21 6.87 -2.59
N THR A 267 7.28 6.22 -3.05
CA THR A 267 7.62 6.13 -4.49
C THR A 267 6.95 4.93 -5.18
N ARG A 268 5.80 4.47 -4.68
CA ARG A 268 4.92 3.57 -5.44
C ARG A 268 4.27 4.36 -6.55
N THR A 269 4.92 4.34 -7.70
CA THR A 269 4.45 4.88 -8.97
C THR A 269 3.15 4.20 -9.41
N CYS A 270 2.02 4.63 -8.84
CA CYS A 270 0.75 4.55 -9.54
C CYS A 270 0.78 5.64 -10.63
N ASP A 271 1.49 5.36 -11.72
CA ASP A 271 1.71 6.31 -12.83
C ASP A 271 0.38 6.76 -13.51
N LYS A 272 -0.78 6.26 -13.06
CA LYS A 272 -2.09 6.62 -13.60
C LYS A 272 -3.24 6.49 -12.58
N PHE A 273 -3.79 7.63 -12.18
CA PHE A 273 -5.05 7.68 -11.44
C PHE A 273 -6.23 7.34 -12.36
N VAL A 274 -6.87 6.20 -12.11
CA VAL A 274 -8.14 5.79 -12.70
C VAL A 274 -9.13 5.63 -11.56
N ILE A 275 -10.03 6.60 -11.45
CA ILE A 275 -10.88 6.81 -10.29
C ILE A 275 -12.28 6.28 -10.56
N LEU A 276 -12.87 5.61 -9.58
CA LEU A 276 -14.29 5.30 -9.52
C LEU A 276 -14.90 6.03 -8.32
N ALA A 277 -15.97 6.77 -8.54
CA ALA A 277 -16.76 7.37 -7.45
C ALA A 277 -17.88 6.40 -7.05
N SER A 278 -17.87 5.92 -5.82
CA SER A 278 -18.92 5.03 -5.30
C SER A 278 -19.76 5.79 -4.27
N ASN A 279 -21.02 6.06 -4.64
CA ASN A 279 -22.04 6.67 -3.78
C ASN A 279 -21.64 8.03 -3.16
N LEU A 280 -20.89 8.86 -3.90
CA LEU A 280 -20.49 10.19 -3.46
C LEU A 280 -21.64 11.17 -3.37
N LYS A 281 -21.56 12.13 -2.44
CA LYS A 281 -22.46 13.29 -2.39
C LYS A 281 -22.32 14.11 -3.66
N HIS A 282 -23.41 14.73 -4.08
CA HIS A 282 -23.47 15.52 -5.31
C HIS A 282 -22.44 16.67 -5.36
N GLU A 283 -22.11 17.29 -4.23
CA GLU A 283 -21.05 18.29 -4.12
C GLU A 283 -19.65 17.72 -4.42
N ASN A 284 -19.32 16.57 -3.82
CA ASN A 284 -18.05 15.88 -4.01
C ASN A 284 -17.92 15.30 -5.43
N GLN A 285 -19.03 14.85 -6.03
CA GLN A 285 -19.04 14.43 -7.44
C GLN A 285 -18.67 15.58 -8.39
N LYS A 286 -19.23 16.77 -8.17
CA LYS A 286 -18.89 17.96 -8.95
C LYS A 286 -17.43 18.35 -8.77
N LEU A 287 -16.96 18.38 -7.52
CA LEU A 287 -15.58 18.73 -7.22
C LEU A 287 -14.60 17.73 -7.85
N LEU A 288 -14.88 16.43 -7.76
CA LEU A 288 -14.07 15.38 -8.38
C LEU A 288 -13.96 15.58 -9.90
N GLY A 289 -15.04 16.00 -10.56
CA GLY A 289 -15.01 16.34 -11.98
C GLY A 289 -14.02 17.47 -12.31
N LEU A 290 -13.97 18.51 -11.48
CA LEU A 290 -13.03 19.63 -11.63
C LEU A 290 -11.58 19.19 -11.37
N VAL A 291 -11.35 18.42 -10.29
CA VAL A 291 -10.04 17.86 -9.92
C VAL A 291 -9.50 16.95 -11.03
N ALA A 292 -10.35 16.06 -11.54
CA ALA A 292 -9.96 15.16 -12.62
C ALA A 292 -9.64 15.90 -13.93
N ALA A 293 -10.34 17.00 -14.24
CA ALA A 293 -10.02 17.83 -15.40
C ALA A 293 -8.67 18.54 -15.24
N ARG A 294 -8.38 19.09 -14.05
CA ARG A 294 -7.11 19.76 -13.72
C ARG A 294 -5.92 18.80 -13.82
N HIS A 295 -6.04 17.63 -13.18
CA HIS A 295 -4.95 16.65 -13.06
C HIS A 295 -4.98 15.55 -14.13
N LYS A 296 -5.91 15.64 -15.09
CA LYS A 296 -6.10 14.69 -16.21
C LYS A 296 -6.32 13.24 -15.75
N PHE A 297 -7.05 13.06 -14.66
CA PHE A 297 -7.45 11.74 -14.17
C PHE A 297 -8.56 11.14 -15.04
N LYS A 298 -8.59 9.81 -15.13
CA LYS A 298 -9.71 9.10 -15.78
C LYS A 298 -10.75 8.72 -14.74
N ILE A 299 -11.96 9.25 -14.86
CA ILE A 299 -13.10 8.81 -14.03
C ILE A 299 -13.87 7.73 -14.78
N LEU A 300 -14.21 6.64 -14.09
CA LEU A 300 -15.08 5.58 -14.56
C LEU A 300 -16.41 5.61 -13.78
N THR A 301 -17.48 5.13 -14.42
CA THR A 301 -18.82 5.02 -13.82
C THR A 301 -19.15 3.61 -13.33
N THR A 302 -18.36 2.62 -13.73
CA THR A 302 -18.52 1.22 -13.34
C THR A 302 -17.16 0.66 -12.99
N TYR A 303 -17.07 -0.19 -11.98
CA TYR A 303 -15.82 -0.86 -11.65
C TYR A 303 -15.25 -1.63 -12.85
N ARG A 304 -13.93 -1.54 -13.07
CA ARG A 304 -13.15 -2.27 -14.09
C ARG A 304 -11.80 -2.66 -13.48
N PRO A 305 -11.12 -3.71 -13.99
CA PRO A 305 -9.78 -4.09 -13.52
C PRO A 305 -8.73 -2.95 -13.59
N THR A 306 -8.99 -1.92 -14.39
CA THR A 306 -8.11 -0.75 -14.54
C THR A 306 -8.28 0.31 -13.45
N VAL A 307 -9.30 0.18 -12.58
CA VAL A 307 -9.55 1.13 -11.49
C VAL A 307 -8.44 1.01 -10.45
N THR A 308 -7.76 2.12 -10.18
CA THR A 308 -6.67 2.18 -9.19
C THR A 308 -7.14 2.74 -7.86
N HIS A 309 -8.16 3.62 -7.88
CA HIS A 309 -8.69 4.27 -6.69
C HIS A 309 -10.22 4.30 -6.74
N VAL A 310 -10.86 3.97 -5.61
CA VAL A 310 -12.28 4.12 -5.39
C VAL A 310 -12.49 5.14 -4.28
N ILE A 311 -13.29 6.16 -4.54
CA ILE A 311 -13.57 7.22 -3.57
C ILE A 311 -15.00 7.07 -3.08
N VAL A 312 -15.17 7.07 -1.76
CA VAL A 312 -16.43 6.85 -1.06
C VAL A 312 -16.70 7.90 0.00
N GLU A 313 -17.96 8.04 0.37
CA GLU A 313 -18.34 8.75 1.60
C GLU A 313 -18.13 7.82 2.80
N VAL A 314 -17.76 8.42 3.93
CA VAL A 314 -17.51 7.73 5.20
C VAL A 314 -18.27 8.40 6.34
N ASN A 315 -18.44 7.68 7.43
CA ASN A 315 -18.91 8.25 8.69
C ASN A 315 -17.77 8.91 9.49
N GLU A 316 -18.06 9.40 10.69
CA GLU A 316 -17.10 10.05 11.60
C GLU A 316 -15.93 9.14 12.02
N GLN A 317 -16.09 7.81 11.93
CA GLN A 317 -15.05 6.83 12.22
C GLN A 317 -14.21 6.45 10.98
N ASN A 318 -14.41 7.17 9.85
CA ASN A 318 -13.81 6.87 8.55
C ASN A 318 -14.15 5.45 8.06
N ILE A 319 -15.39 5.00 8.29
CA ILE A 319 -15.92 3.69 7.85
C ILE A 319 -16.98 3.93 6.77
N THR A 320 -16.97 3.11 5.73
CA THR A 320 -17.97 3.16 4.64
C THR A 320 -18.92 1.97 4.68
N LYS A 321 -20.09 2.13 4.06
CA LYS A 321 -21.05 1.04 3.87
C LYS A 321 -20.57 0.11 2.76
N LEU A 322 -20.97 -1.16 2.84
CA LEU A 322 -20.71 -2.12 1.79
C LEU A 322 -21.53 -1.76 0.53
N THR A 323 -20.87 -1.72 -0.62
CA THR A 323 -21.48 -1.60 -1.94
C THR A 323 -20.83 -2.61 -2.89
N LEU A 324 -21.41 -2.83 -4.08
CA LEU A 324 -20.80 -3.72 -5.08
C LEU A 324 -19.41 -3.20 -5.51
N ASP A 325 -19.25 -1.88 -5.67
CA ASP A 325 -17.96 -1.28 -6.02
C ASP A 325 -16.93 -1.44 -4.90
N VAL A 326 -17.35 -1.32 -3.63
CA VAL A 326 -16.49 -1.56 -2.46
C VAL A 326 -16.06 -3.04 -2.39
N LEU A 327 -16.97 -3.98 -2.66
CA LEU A 327 -16.63 -5.41 -2.73
C LEU A 327 -15.58 -5.70 -3.81
N PHE A 328 -15.72 -5.12 -5.02
CA PHE A 328 -14.68 -5.23 -6.04
C PHE A 328 -13.37 -4.59 -5.59
N THR A 329 -13.44 -3.42 -4.93
CA THR A 329 -12.25 -2.73 -4.40
C THR A 329 -11.47 -3.62 -3.44
N ILE A 330 -12.16 -4.30 -2.53
CA ILE A 330 -11.58 -5.25 -1.58
C ILE A 330 -11.00 -6.47 -2.31
N ILE A 331 -11.70 -7.05 -3.30
CA ILE A 331 -11.19 -8.20 -4.05
C ILE A 331 -9.88 -7.88 -4.79
N TYR A 332 -9.80 -6.70 -5.40
CA TYR A 332 -8.62 -6.29 -6.15
C TYR A 332 -7.48 -5.76 -5.28
N GLY A 333 -7.80 -5.26 -4.08
CA GLY A 333 -6.85 -4.51 -3.26
C GLY A 333 -6.49 -3.15 -3.88
N SER A 334 -7.46 -2.49 -4.53
CA SER A 334 -7.29 -1.10 -4.99
C SER A 334 -7.40 -0.13 -3.81
N TRP A 335 -6.89 1.10 -3.97
CA TRP A 335 -7.05 2.13 -2.94
C TRP A 335 -8.53 2.44 -2.72
N LEU A 336 -8.99 2.37 -1.47
CA LEU A 336 -10.31 2.82 -1.05
C LEU A 336 -10.11 4.09 -0.20
N LEU A 337 -10.44 5.24 -0.77
CA LEU A 337 -10.21 6.55 -0.17
C LEU A 337 -11.51 7.21 0.25
N ASN A 338 -11.46 8.00 1.32
CA ASN A 338 -12.56 8.87 1.69
C ASN A 338 -12.62 10.11 0.78
N SER A 339 -13.75 10.83 0.82
CA SER A 339 -13.98 12.01 -0.01
C SER A 339 -13.11 13.23 0.33
N GLU A 340 -12.46 13.26 1.51
CA GLU A 340 -11.60 14.39 1.91
C GLU A 340 -10.37 14.50 1.00
N TRP A 341 -9.91 13.38 0.45
CA TRP A 341 -8.85 13.37 -0.57
C TRP A 341 -9.16 14.28 -1.76
N ILE A 342 -10.44 14.40 -2.14
CA ILE A 342 -10.86 15.24 -3.27
C ILE A 342 -10.58 16.72 -2.96
N GLN A 343 -10.78 17.16 -1.72
CA GLN A 343 -10.52 18.54 -1.29
C GLN A 343 -9.02 18.83 -1.34
N LEU A 344 -8.20 17.94 -0.78
CA LEU A 344 -6.75 18.08 -0.86
C LEU A 344 -6.26 18.13 -2.32
N ALA A 345 -6.76 17.23 -3.16
CA ALA A 345 -6.39 17.17 -4.57
C ALA A 345 -6.83 18.42 -5.35
N ALA A 346 -7.87 19.13 -4.90
CA ALA A 346 -8.29 20.40 -5.50
C ALA A 346 -7.29 21.53 -5.22
N ASP A 347 -6.66 21.53 -4.05
CA ASP A 347 -5.72 22.56 -3.63
C ASP A 347 -4.27 22.31 -4.09
N MET A 348 -3.93 21.05 -4.41
CA MET A 348 -2.57 20.68 -4.83
C MET A 348 -2.34 20.80 -6.35
N ASP A 349 -1.10 21.16 -6.72
CA ASP A 349 -0.63 21.16 -8.11
C ASP A 349 -0.13 19.80 -8.58
N GLU A 350 0.42 18.97 -7.69
CA GLU A 350 0.93 17.64 -8.01
C GLU A 350 0.44 16.60 -6.99
N VAL A 351 -0.59 15.85 -7.36
CA VAL A 351 -1.26 14.85 -6.47
C VAL A 351 -0.45 13.57 -6.32
N ALA A 352 0.57 13.35 -7.16
CA ALA A 352 1.38 12.14 -7.15
C ALA A 352 2.21 11.94 -5.87
N ASN A 353 2.50 13.03 -5.15
CA ASN A 353 3.34 13.02 -3.94
C ASN A 353 2.50 12.96 -2.64
N VAL A 354 1.18 12.83 -2.75
CA VAL A 354 0.29 12.74 -1.59
C VAL A 354 0.42 11.37 -0.95
N ASP A 355 0.62 11.35 0.36
CA ASP A 355 0.47 10.12 1.15
C ASP A 355 -1.01 9.72 1.18
N LEU A 356 -1.36 8.74 0.34
CA LEU A 356 -2.72 8.24 0.20
C LEU A 356 -3.19 7.46 1.44
N GLU A 357 -2.27 6.97 2.30
CA GLU A 357 -2.66 6.24 3.52
C GLU A 357 -3.44 7.13 4.50
N LEU A 358 -3.21 8.45 4.48
CA LEU A 358 -3.94 9.43 5.29
C LEU A 358 -5.44 9.47 4.98
N PHE A 359 -5.81 9.13 3.75
CA PHE A 359 -7.19 9.16 3.26
C PHE A 359 -7.78 7.76 3.08
N GLU A 360 -7.00 6.70 3.36
CA GLU A 360 -7.47 5.33 3.25
C GLU A 360 -8.59 5.08 4.25
N VAL A 361 -9.68 4.46 3.79
CA VAL A 361 -10.85 4.17 4.62
C VAL A 361 -10.49 3.13 5.67
N ASN A 362 -10.84 3.41 6.94
CA ASN A 362 -10.53 2.55 8.07
C ASN A 362 -11.25 1.21 8.01
N GLY A 363 -12.47 1.14 7.46
CA GLY A 363 -13.26 -0.09 7.42
C GLY A 363 -14.37 -0.08 6.37
N ALA A 364 -14.76 -1.28 5.91
CA ALA A 364 -15.73 -1.44 4.83
C ALA A 364 -16.61 -2.71 4.95
N PRO A 365 -17.52 -2.81 5.93
CA PRO A 365 -17.61 -2.01 7.15
C PRO A 365 -16.64 -2.51 8.24
N THR A 366 -16.10 -3.72 8.09
CA THR A 366 -15.14 -4.30 9.03
C THR A 366 -13.82 -3.51 9.00
N TYR A 367 -13.32 -3.15 10.19
CA TYR A 367 -12.11 -2.34 10.37
C TYR A 367 -10.86 -3.06 9.84
N GLY A 368 -9.95 -2.31 9.23
CA GLY A 368 -8.65 -2.77 8.71
C GLY A 368 -8.71 -3.56 7.41
N ILE A 369 -9.90 -3.93 6.91
CA ILE A 369 -10.02 -4.79 5.73
C ILE A 369 -9.54 -4.12 4.43
N PRO A 370 -9.89 -2.86 4.11
CA PRO A 370 -9.39 -2.21 2.90
C PRO A 370 -7.86 -2.23 2.83
N LYS A 371 -7.21 -1.86 3.94
CA LYS A 371 -5.76 -1.88 4.09
C LYS A 371 -5.15 -3.29 3.97
N LYS A 372 -5.80 -4.30 4.57
CA LYS A 372 -5.40 -5.72 4.45
C LYS A 372 -5.42 -6.18 3.01
N ALA A 373 -6.52 -5.90 2.29
CA ALA A 373 -6.69 -6.27 0.89
C ALA A 373 -5.68 -5.57 -0.02
N ARG A 374 -5.49 -4.26 0.15
CA ARG A 374 -4.48 -3.48 -0.57
C ARG A 374 -3.09 -4.06 -0.36
N ARG A 375 -2.68 -4.27 0.89
CA ARG A 375 -1.37 -4.87 1.21
C ARG A 375 -1.18 -6.25 0.58
N ASN A 376 -2.23 -7.08 0.53
CA ASN A 376 -2.17 -8.36 -0.19
C ASN A 376 -1.84 -8.17 -1.68
N ALA A 377 -2.50 -7.23 -2.35
CA ALA A 377 -2.24 -6.92 -3.76
C ALA A 377 -0.85 -6.30 -4.00
N GLU A 378 -0.37 -5.48 -3.06
CA GLU A 378 0.96 -4.86 -3.10
C GLU A 378 2.09 -5.89 -2.95
N CYS A 379 1.92 -6.87 -2.06
CA CYS A 379 2.80 -8.04 -1.95
C CYS A 379 2.65 -9.02 -3.13
N LYS A 380 1.79 -8.71 -4.12
CA LYS A 380 1.51 -9.55 -5.30
C LYS A 380 1.07 -10.97 -4.93
N ASN A 381 0.39 -11.11 -3.80
CA ASN A 381 -0.19 -12.36 -3.36
C ASN A 381 -1.43 -12.70 -4.20
N PRO A 382 -1.82 -13.99 -4.27
CA PRO A 382 -3.07 -14.39 -4.90
C PRO A 382 -4.29 -13.72 -4.26
N ARG A 383 -5.32 -13.52 -5.08
CA ARG A 383 -6.59 -12.94 -4.61
C ARG A 383 -7.39 -13.94 -3.79
N LEU A 384 -8.45 -13.43 -3.16
CA LEU A 384 -9.22 -14.10 -2.12
C LEU A 384 -9.63 -15.55 -2.47
N PHE A 385 -10.02 -15.78 -3.72
CA PHE A 385 -10.57 -17.06 -4.18
C PHE A 385 -9.59 -17.87 -5.03
N ASN A 386 -8.30 -17.56 -4.94
CA ASN A 386 -7.27 -18.37 -5.58
C ASN A 386 -7.41 -19.85 -5.16
N ASN A 387 -7.41 -20.74 -6.15
CA ASN A 387 -7.62 -22.20 -6.00
C ASN A 387 -9.00 -22.61 -5.47
N CYS A 388 -10.00 -21.73 -5.54
CA CYS A 388 -11.38 -22.03 -5.18
C CYS A 388 -12.27 -22.18 -6.41
N PHE A 389 -13.17 -23.16 -6.38
CA PHE A 389 -14.13 -23.49 -7.42
C PHE A 389 -15.55 -23.30 -6.90
N PHE A 390 -16.39 -22.60 -7.66
CA PHE A 390 -17.73 -22.21 -7.23
C PHE A 390 -18.78 -22.68 -8.22
N TYR A 391 -19.81 -23.35 -7.71
CA TYR A 391 -21.02 -23.65 -8.46
C TYR A 391 -22.21 -22.91 -7.84
N PHE A 392 -22.93 -22.13 -8.65
CA PHE A 392 -24.05 -21.31 -8.18
C PHE A 392 -25.40 -21.96 -8.47
N ILE A 393 -26.11 -22.38 -7.42
CA ILE A 393 -27.52 -22.79 -7.46
C ILE A 393 -28.39 -21.54 -7.36
N LEU A 394 -28.22 -20.63 -8.32
CA LEU A 394 -28.92 -19.36 -8.41
C LEU A 394 -29.62 -19.26 -9.76
N GLN A 395 -30.85 -18.74 -9.74
CA GLN A 395 -31.67 -18.49 -10.92
C GLN A 395 -31.12 -17.31 -11.71
N ALA A 396 -31.19 -17.40 -13.04
CA ALA A 396 -30.87 -16.27 -13.91
C ALA A 396 -31.92 -15.16 -13.73
N ASN A 397 -31.51 -13.91 -13.93
CA ASN A 397 -32.37 -12.71 -13.88
C ASN A 397 -33.07 -12.44 -12.54
N MET A 398 -32.65 -13.09 -11.46
CA MET A 398 -33.09 -12.78 -10.10
C MET A 398 -32.14 -11.80 -9.41
N ILE A 399 -32.71 -10.95 -8.55
CA ILE A 399 -31.97 -10.05 -7.66
C ILE A 399 -31.90 -10.67 -6.28
N TYR A 400 -30.67 -10.83 -5.77
CA TYR A 400 -30.35 -11.34 -4.45
C TYR A 400 -29.92 -10.18 -3.56
N SER A 401 -30.47 -10.08 -2.35
CA SER A 401 -30.12 -9.01 -1.40
C SER A 401 -29.41 -9.58 -0.19
N ILE A 402 -28.25 -9.03 0.16
CA ILE A 402 -27.52 -9.31 1.38
C ILE A 402 -27.26 -7.98 2.07
N GLY A 403 -27.91 -7.76 3.22
CA GLY A 403 -27.98 -6.43 3.84
C GLY A 403 -28.60 -5.42 2.87
N ASP A 404 -27.94 -4.27 2.71
CA ASP A 404 -28.35 -3.21 1.79
C ASP A 404 -27.86 -3.41 0.34
N VAL A 405 -27.07 -4.45 0.08
CA VAL A 405 -26.45 -4.69 -1.24
C VAL A 405 -27.28 -5.67 -2.06
N ARG A 406 -27.51 -5.31 -3.33
CA ARG A 406 -28.26 -6.11 -4.30
C ARG A 406 -27.32 -6.66 -5.37
N PHE A 407 -27.51 -7.92 -5.72
CA PHE A 407 -26.67 -8.66 -6.65
C PHE A 407 -27.51 -9.38 -7.71
N THR A 408 -27.06 -9.36 -8.94
CA THR A 408 -27.46 -10.35 -9.94
C THR A 408 -26.54 -11.58 -9.87
N LYS A 409 -26.93 -12.69 -10.50
CA LYS A 409 -26.04 -13.86 -10.66
C LYS A 409 -24.73 -13.48 -11.37
N ASP A 410 -24.79 -12.57 -12.35
CA ASP A 410 -23.62 -12.14 -13.10
C ASP A 410 -22.64 -11.32 -12.25
N ASP A 411 -23.16 -10.48 -11.33
CA ASP A 411 -22.32 -9.76 -10.37
C ASP A 411 -21.54 -10.73 -9.47
N LEU A 412 -22.18 -11.79 -8.99
CA LEU A 412 -21.57 -12.81 -8.14
C LEU A 412 -20.53 -13.64 -8.90
N VAL A 413 -20.84 -14.05 -10.13
CA VAL A 413 -19.89 -14.74 -11.02
C VAL A 413 -18.68 -13.86 -11.26
N ARG A 414 -18.89 -12.56 -11.47
CA ARG A 414 -17.82 -11.60 -11.68
C ARG A 414 -16.98 -11.42 -10.41
N LEU A 415 -17.57 -11.25 -9.23
CA LEU A 415 -16.83 -11.18 -7.96
C LEU A 415 -15.92 -12.40 -7.78
N VAL A 416 -16.44 -13.61 -8.03
CA VAL A 416 -15.63 -14.84 -7.92
C VAL A 416 -14.47 -14.85 -8.92
N LYS A 417 -14.75 -14.59 -10.20
CA LYS A 417 -13.70 -14.60 -11.25
C LYS A 417 -12.63 -13.55 -11.00
N GLU A 418 -13.04 -12.34 -10.63
CA GLU A 418 -12.10 -11.26 -10.32
C GLU A 418 -11.30 -11.54 -9.04
N GLY A 419 -11.82 -12.36 -8.14
CA GLY A 419 -11.09 -12.90 -6.98
C GLY A 419 -10.20 -14.10 -7.28
N GLU A 420 -9.94 -14.43 -8.56
CA GLU A 420 -9.18 -15.61 -9.01
C GLU A 420 -9.86 -16.96 -8.73
N GLY A 421 -11.17 -16.95 -8.45
CA GLY A 421 -11.98 -18.16 -8.34
C GLY A 421 -12.46 -18.65 -9.70
N THR A 422 -12.67 -19.96 -9.80
CA THR A 422 -13.22 -20.60 -11.00
C THR A 422 -14.71 -20.85 -10.82
N VAL A 423 -15.55 -20.37 -11.74
CA VAL A 423 -16.98 -20.69 -11.73
C VAL A 423 -17.25 -21.91 -12.60
N LEU A 424 -17.85 -22.93 -11.99
CA LEU A 424 -18.25 -24.18 -12.61
C LEU A 424 -19.60 -24.06 -13.30
N THR A 425 -19.74 -24.71 -14.45
CA THR A 425 -21.00 -24.79 -15.22
C THR A 425 -21.88 -25.96 -14.79
N ARG A 426 -21.28 -27.00 -14.19
CA ARG A 426 -21.94 -28.18 -13.65
C ARG A 426 -21.62 -28.33 -12.16
N GLU A 427 -22.54 -28.95 -11.45
CA GLU A 427 -22.32 -29.32 -10.06
C GLU A 427 -21.10 -30.27 -9.97
N PRO A 428 -20.16 -30.03 -9.03
CA PRO A 428 -18.99 -30.89 -8.89
C PRO A 428 -19.37 -32.27 -8.35
N ASP A 429 -18.88 -33.32 -8.99
CA ASP A 429 -19.04 -34.70 -8.51
C ASP A 429 -17.96 -35.01 -7.45
N PRO A 430 -18.35 -35.46 -6.24
CA PRO A 430 -17.39 -35.86 -5.22
C PRO A 430 -16.40 -36.95 -5.64
N GLU A 431 -16.78 -37.85 -6.56
CA GLU A 431 -15.92 -38.95 -7.02
C GLU A 431 -14.75 -38.44 -7.88
N ASP A 432 -15.00 -37.43 -8.71
CA ASP A 432 -14.00 -36.81 -9.61
C ASP A 432 -12.89 -36.07 -8.83
N LEU A 433 -13.11 -35.75 -7.55
CA LEU A 433 -12.20 -34.93 -6.75
C LEU A 433 -11.20 -35.73 -5.90
N LYS A 434 -11.29 -37.06 -5.89
CA LYS A 434 -10.42 -37.93 -5.06
C LYS A 434 -8.96 -37.91 -5.48
N ASP A 435 -8.69 -37.65 -6.77
CA ASP A 435 -7.34 -37.71 -7.36
C ASP A 435 -6.73 -36.34 -7.68
N MET A 436 -7.40 -35.23 -7.32
CA MET A 436 -6.87 -33.89 -7.58
C MET A 436 -5.65 -33.63 -6.68
N SER A 437 -4.47 -33.55 -7.30
CA SER A 437 -3.22 -33.15 -6.66
C SER A 437 -3.45 -31.93 -5.77
N GLN A 438 -3.10 -32.05 -4.48
CA GLN A 438 -3.44 -31.17 -3.35
C GLN A 438 -3.22 -29.67 -3.60
N VAL A 439 -4.16 -29.00 -4.25
CA VAL A 439 -4.19 -27.54 -4.31
C VAL A 439 -4.97 -27.03 -3.11
N ILE A 440 -4.38 -26.09 -2.37
CA ILE A 440 -4.95 -25.51 -1.15
C ILE A 440 -5.38 -24.07 -1.44
N PRO A 441 -6.55 -23.60 -0.95
CA PRO A 441 -6.91 -22.20 -1.03
C PRO A 441 -5.91 -21.32 -0.30
N PHE A 442 -5.33 -20.33 -0.99
CA PHE A 442 -4.26 -19.50 -0.43
C PHE A 442 -4.66 -18.83 0.90
N HIS A 443 -5.87 -18.28 0.97
CA HIS A 443 -6.39 -17.59 2.15
C HIS A 443 -6.87 -18.51 3.29
N ALA A 444 -6.74 -19.83 3.14
CA ALA A 444 -6.89 -20.82 4.22
C ALA A 444 -5.60 -21.64 4.46
N ALA A 445 -4.56 -21.44 3.64
CA ALA A 445 -3.31 -22.20 3.70
C ALA A 445 -2.55 -21.96 5.01
N ASN A 446 -2.74 -20.77 5.60
CA ASN A 446 -1.96 -20.36 6.77
C ASN A 446 -2.35 -21.04 8.08
N ASP A 447 -3.48 -21.75 8.09
CA ASP A 447 -3.96 -22.51 9.24
C ASP A 447 -4.26 -23.95 8.78
N LEU A 448 -3.40 -24.87 9.21
CA LEU A 448 -3.49 -26.30 8.90
C LEU A 448 -4.78 -26.93 9.47
N PHE A 449 -5.31 -26.37 10.55
CA PHE A 449 -6.51 -26.86 11.23
C PHE A 449 -7.77 -26.15 10.72
N HIS A 450 -7.64 -25.19 9.80
CA HIS A 450 -8.77 -24.49 9.23
C HIS A 450 -9.70 -25.49 8.52
N PRO A 451 -11.02 -25.46 8.75
CA PRO A 451 -11.94 -26.44 8.16
C PRO A 451 -12.04 -26.34 6.64
N LEU A 452 -11.56 -25.22 6.07
CA LEU A 452 -11.47 -25.01 4.63
C LEU A 452 -10.07 -25.24 4.05
N HIS A 453 -9.09 -25.67 4.85
CA HIS A 453 -7.71 -25.87 4.40
C HIS A 453 -7.61 -26.80 3.18
N LYS A 454 -8.44 -27.86 3.13
CA LYS A 454 -8.50 -28.79 1.99
C LYS A 454 -9.72 -28.58 1.08
N CYS A 455 -10.60 -27.64 1.44
CA CYS A 455 -11.87 -27.45 0.77
C CYS A 455 -11.68 -26.49 -0.40
N THR A 456 -11.71 -27.00 -1.63
CA THR A 456 -11.51 -26.18 -2.84
C THR A 456 -12.82 -25.91 -3.56
N HIS A 457 -13.86 -26.72 -3.34
CA HIS A 457 -15.13 -26.64 -4.08
C HIS A 457 -16.28 -26.16 -3.19
N TYR A 458 -17.01 -25.17 -3.68
CA TYR A 458 -18.09 -24.51 -2.97
C TYR A 458 -19.36 -24.47 -3.82
N ILE A 459 -20.44 -25.04 -3.30
CA ILE A 459 -21.77 -24.97 -3.88
C ILE A 459 -22.52 -23.85 -3.17
N ILE A 460 -22.72 -22.73 -3.88
CA ILE A 460 -23.33 -21.52 -3.35
C ILE A 460 -24.82 -21.51 -3.67
N TYR A 461 -25.65 -21.36 -2.63
CA TYR A 461 -27.10 -21.35 -2.74
C TYR A 461 -27.73 -20.20 -1.96
N MET A 462 -28.98 -19.85 -2.29
CA MET A 462 -29.76 -18.93 -1.47
C MET A 462 -30.67 -19.76 -0.54
N PRO A 463 -30.68 -19.53 0.78
CA PRO A 463 -31.61 -20.21 1.69
C PRO A 463 -33.07 -20.06 1.24
N GLY A 464 -33.84 -21.15 1.33
CA GLY A 464 -35.25 -21.19 0.90
C GLY A 464 -35.45 -21.92 -0.43
N LYS A 465 -36.21 -21.33 -1.36
CA LYS A 465 -36.51 -21.96 -2.67
C LYS A 465 -35.23 -22.03 -3.53
N GLY A 466 -34.61 -23.20 -3.58
CA GLY A 466 -33.34 -23.42 -4.30
C GLY A 466 -32.21 -23.95 -3.42
N GLU A 467 -32.46 -24.12 -2.11
CA GLU A 467 -31.55 -24.83 -1.23
C GLU A 467 -31.30 -26.27 -1.73
N PRO A 468 -30.04 -26.72 -1.82
CA PRO A 468 -29.72 -28.07 -2.29
C PRO A 468 -30.35 -29.11 -1.37
N ARG A 469 -30.93 -30.15 -1.99
CA ARG A 469 -31.53 -31.27 -1.25
C ARG A 469 -30.49 -32.07 -0.46
N VAL A 470 -29.25 -32.09 -0.94
CA VAL A 470 -28.10 -32.70 -0.27
C VAL A 470 -27.10 -31.60 0.03
N ARG A 471 -26.86 -31.33 1.32
CA ARG A 471 -25.80 -30.41 1.75
C ARG A 471 -24.50 -31.19 1.87
N TYR A 472 -23.55 -30.91 0.98
CA TYR A 472 -22.23 -31.52 1.05
C TYR A 472 -21.44 -30.94 2.22
N LYS A 473 -20.88 -31.83 3.04
CA LYS A 473 -19.98 -31.52 4.15
C LYS A 473 -18.77 -32.45 4.09
N MET A 474 -18.05 -32.37 2.98
CA MET A 474 -16.87 -33.18 2.73
C MET A 474 -15.59 -32.35 2.93
N PRO A 475 -14.41 -32.98 3.08
CA PRO A 475 -13.15 -32.25 3.20
C PRO A 475 -12.86 -31.33 2.00
N HIS A 476 -13.32 -31.71 0.81
CA HIS A 476 -13.00 -31.02 -0.45
C HIS A 476 -14.17 -30.23 -1.06
N ILE A 477 -15.41 -30.55 -0.69
CA ILE A 477 -16.64 -29.88 -1.17
C ILE A 477 -17.51 -29.47 0.02
N LYS A 478 -18.01 -28.23 -0.02
CA LYS A 478 -19.05 -27.74 0.91
C LYS A 478 -20.20 -27.04 0.18
N SER A 479 -21.42 -27.24 0.68
CA SER A 479 -22.58 -26.42 0.31
C SER A 479 -22.75 -25.27 1.31
N LEU A 480 -22.64 -24.03 0.84
CA LEU A 480 -22.65 -22.83 1.69
C LEU A 480 -23.64 -21.79 1.16
N PRO A 481 -24.35 -21.05 2.04
CA PRO A 481 -25.28 -20.03 1.62
C PRO A 481 -24.56 -18.80 1.05
N LEU A 482 -25.25 -18.02 0.22
CA LEU A 482 -24.70 -16.84 -0.44
C LEU A 482 -24.09 -15.81 0.53
N ILE A 483 -24.67 -15.66 1.72
CA ILE A 483 -24.13 -14.79 2.78
C ILE A 483 -22.67 -15.12 3.12
N TRP A 484 -22.30 -16.40 3.15
CA TRP A 484 -20.93 -16.82 3.43
C TRP A 484 -19.93 -16.29 2.39
N LEU A 485 -20.30 -16.33 1.10
CA LEU A 485 -19.46 -15.81 0.03
C LEU A 485 -19.24 -14.29 0.20
N ILE A 486 -20.30 -13.54 0.50
CA ILE A 486 -20.23 -12.09 0.69
C ILE A 486 -19.40 -11.74 1.93
N GLU A 487 -19.60 -12.43 3.04
CA GLU A 487 -18.78 -12.20 4.23
C GLU A 487 -17.31 -12.52 4.01
N CYS A 488 -16.98 -13.57 3.24
CA CYS A 488 -15.59 -13.87 2.91
C CYS A 488 -14.91 -12.69 2.20
N ILE A 489 -15.63 -12.01 1.30
CA ILE A 489 -15.14 -10.81 0.63
C ILE A 489 -15.04 -9.66 1.63
N GLU A 490 -16.09 -9.43 2.42
CA GLU A 490 -16.16 -8.35 3.41
C GLU A 490 -15.03 -8.41 4.44
N LYS A 491 -14.59 -9.61 4.82
CA LYS A 491 -13.50 -9.83 5.79
C LYS A 491 -12.16 -10.17 5.10
N PHE A 492 -12.14 -10.19 3.78
CA PHE A 492 -11.00 -10.58 2.94
C PHE A 492 -10.29 -11.83 3.49
N THR A 493 -11.06 -12.90 3.70
CA THR A 493 -10.59 -14.19 4.22
C THR A 493 -11.61 -15.28 3.90
N LEU A 494 -11.18 -16.54 3.81
CA LEU A 494 -12.12 -17.66 3.78
C LEU A 494 -12.61 -17.93 5.21
N ILE A 495 -13.87 -17.64 5.48
CA ILE A 495 -14.45 -17.73 6.82
C ILE A 495 -14.78 -19.18 7.15
N ASP A 496 -14.45 -19.62 8.37
CA ASP A 496 -14.99 -20.86 8.93
C ASP A 496 -16.52 -20.82 8.95
N PRO A 497 -17.22 -21.71 8.21
CA PRO A 497 -18.68 -21.78 8.21
C PRO A 497 -19.29 -21.89 9.62
N ALA A 498 -18.59 -22.48 10.59
CA ALA A 498 -19.07 -22.60 11.97
C ALA A 498 -19.32 -21.23 12.62
N HIS A 499 -18.57 -20.20 12.26
CA HIS A 499 -18.80 -18.82 12.75
C HIS A 499 -20.15 -18.24 12.31
N LEU A 500 -20.74 -18.78 11.24
CA LEU A 500 -22.07 -18.41 10.74
C LEU A 500 -23.17 -19.33 11.28
N GLY A 501 -22.85 -20.20 12.24
CA GLY A 501 -23.76 -21.25 12.72
C GLY A 501 -24.02 -22.34 11.67
N LEU A 502 -23.21 -22.40 10.60
CA LEU A 502 -23.32 -23.42 9.57
C LEU A 502 -22.42 -24.58 9.99
N SER A 503 -23.05 -25.63 10.55
CA SER A 503 -22.32 -26.79 11.06
C SER A 503 -21.83 -27.72 9.97
#